data_AF-A0A974H6W8-F1
#
_entry.id   AF-A0A974H6W8-F1
#
_cell.length_a   1.000
_cell.length_b   1.000
_cell.length_c   1.000
_cell.angle_alpha   90.00
_cell.angle_beta   90.00
_cell.angle_gamma   90.00
#
_symmetry.space_group_name_H-M   'P 1'
#
loop_
_entity.id
_entity.type
_entity.pdbx_description
1 polymer ?
#
loop_
_entity_poly.entity_id
_entity_poly.type
_entity_poly.pdbx_seq_one_letter_code
_entity_poly.pdbx_strand_id
1 'polypeptide(L)'
;MQHLLRPGKSLCVNKPEALDFHVVLGNEACDLDSMASAITLAYYLAKTTSSQNLLYIPVLNIQREDFPLRTESTYFLKQNGIPEEQLTFRDEIDLQTLYESGHLLLTLVDHNVLPRGDSYLDDVVAEVIDHRHLERPAALNCKVTSELVGSCATLVAEKIIRGAPEILDLQLASLLRDTIVFDCINMAPAAGKVTPKDTENVTALESMFPSLPPRGAVFHSLQKAKFDVSGLTIDQMLRKDLKVLVSRDISLAISALYMTLENFMQTENLESDLRSFCQRHRYNVLVAMAITFTSHNEPVRQMAVYSQREELRHGVCKVLEQATCPPLDLTSIPCSPCNNTATYRQGNTAASSKKVLPILKDFLRKRDLEAPLSMHSLENPEKSKDQSGFREQATNDNLDDGELFGDCGEQLEGQDGCAGDDVRSKGFIGIYRKQLDDGFEDERSFPPTPMNSLVEGCPLDRGLPIFTAEAILERFSHITAVDVESQSGGEKK
;
A
#
# COMPACT_ATOMS: atom_id res chain seq x y z
N MET A 1 -0.11 22.77 -11.06
CA MET A 1 0.04 21.29 -11.19
C MET A 1 0.16 20.80 -12.65
N GLN A 2 -0.87 20.91 -13.49
CA GLN A 2 -0.96 20.21 -14.79
C GLN A 2 0.22 20.48 -15.76
N HIS A 3 0.73 21.71 -15.78
CA HIS A 3 1.90 22.06 -16.60
C HIS A 3 3.20 21.37 -16.17
N LEU A 4 3.33 20.95 -14.91
CA LEU A 4 4.49 20.21 -14.41
C LEU A 4 4.40 18.71 -14.70
N LEU A 5 3.18 18.17 -14.76
CA LEU A 5 2.97 16.74 -14.98
C LEU A 5 3.16 16.36 -16.47
N ARG A 6 2.88 17.27 -17.41
CA ARG A 6 3.03 17.03 -18.86
C ARG A 6 4.47 16.78 -19.39
N PRO A 7 5.52 17.51 -18.96
CA PRO A 7 6.87 17.39 -19.52
C PRO A 7 7.53 16.02 -19.35
N GLY A 8 7.20 15.27 -18.28
CA GLY A 8 7.87 14.00 -17.96
C GLY A 8 7.79 12.96 -19.08
N LYS A 9 6.64 12.83 -19.74
CA LYS A 9 6.43 11.76 -20.74
C LYS A 9 7.13 11.96 -22.09
N SER A 10 7.22 13.20 -22.57
CA SER A 10 7.79 13.48 -23.89
C SER A 10 9.32 13.63 -23.85
N LEU A 11 9.86 14.08 -22.71
CA LEU A 11 11.28 14.37 -22.54
C LEU A 11 12.11 13.12 -22.19
N CYS A 12 11.52 12.10 -21.57
CA CYS A 12 12.23 10.83 -21.33
C CYS A 12 12.50 10.03 -22.62
N VAL A 13 11.73 10.30 -23.70
CA VAL A 13 11.86 9.61 -24.99
C VAL A 13 12.83 10.33 -25.94
N ASN A 14 12.96 11.65 -25.83
CA ASN A 14 13.85 12.47 -26.65
C ASN A 14 14.77 13.30 -25.74
N LYS A 15 15.90 12.71 -25.35
CA LYS A 15 16.92 13.31 -24.48
C LYS A 15 17.50 14.58 -25.10
N PRO A 16 17.32 15.76 -24.49
CA PRO A 16 18.25 16.87 -24.72
C PRO A 16 19.51 16.57 -23.89
N GLU A 17 20.70 16.63 -24.49
CA GLU A 17 21.98 16.21 -23.89
C GLU A 17 22.43 16.99 -22.61
N ALA A 18 21.56 17.76 -21.96
CA ALA A 18 21.90 18.67 -20.86
C ALA A 18 20.91 18.71 -19.67
N LEU A 19 19.93 17.79 -19.58
CA LEU A 19 18.96 17.75 -18.48
C LEU A 19 19.23 16.60 -17.52
N ASP A 20 19.28 16.93 -16.23
CA ASP A 20 19.24 15.97 -15.12
C ASP A 20 17.77 15.76 -14.67
N PHE A 21 17.49 14.60 -14.10
CA PHE A 21 16.15 14.19 -13.68
C PHE A 21 16.12 13.94 -12.17
N HIS A 22 15.25 14.66 -11.48
CA HIS A 22 14.96 14.41 -10.07
C HIS A 22 13.61 13.71 -9.95
N VAL A 23 13.65 12.41 -9.71
CA VAL A 23 12.48 11.58 -9.53
C VAL A 23 12.05 11.60 -8.07
N VAL A 24 10.78 11.93 -7.82
CA VAL A 24 10.13 11.73 -6.52
C VAL A 24 9.31 10.45 -6.61
N LEU A 25 9.76 9.42 -5.88
CA LEU A 25 9.22 8.06 -5.96
C LEU A 25 8.45 7.74 -4.67
N GLY A 26 7.17 7.37 -4.82
CA GLY A 26 6.37 6.78 -3.74
C GLY A 26 6.66 5.29 -3.56
N ASN A 27 6.02 4.65 -2.57
CA ASN A 27 6.19 3.21 -2.39
C ASN A 27 5.48 2.39 -3.48
N GLU A 28 5.85 1.12 -3.58
CA GLU A 28 5.28 0.13 -4.51
C GLU A 28 3.79 -0.18 -4.23
N ALA A 29 3.34 0.11 -3.02
CA ALA A 29 1.94 0.05 -2.67
C ALA A 29 1.15 1.20 -3.29
N CYS A 30 1.74 2.31 -3.75
CA CYS A 30 1.09 3.43 -4.47
C CYS A 30 -0.35 3.70 -4.01
N ASP A 31 -0.55 3.84 -2.70
CA ASP A 31 -1.81 4.30 -2.14
C ASP A 31 -1.95 5.83 -2.29
N LEU A 32 -3.04 6.36 -1.74
CA LEU A 32 -3.35 7.77 -1.82
C LEU A 32 -2.22 8.64 -1.25
N ASP A 33 -1.60 8.20 -0.15
CA ASP A 33 -0.51 8.90 0.52
C ASP A 33 0.73 9.00 -0.35
N SER A 34 1.24 7.86 -0.80
CA SER A 34 2.38 7.79 -1.72
C SER A 34 2.16 8.64 -2.98
N MET A 35 0.98 8.55 -3.60
CA MET A 35 0.65 9.31 -4.80
C MET A 35 0.61 10.82 -4.52
N ALA A 36 -0.14 11.25 -3.51
CA ALA A 36 -0.29 12.67 -3.19
C ALA A 36 1.03 13.28 -2.73
N SER A 37 1.77 12.58 -1.87
CA SER A 37 3.10 12.98 -1.40
C SER A 37 4.08 13.15 -2.56
N ALA A 38 4.13 12.21 -3.51
CA ALA A 38 5.03 12.30 -4.66
C ALA A 38 4.68 13.49 -5.56
N ILE A 39 3.40 13.64 -5.92
CA ILE A 39 2.93 14.74 -6.79
C ILE A 39 3.18 16.11 -6.15
N THR A 40 2.79 16.27 -4.89
CA THR A 40 2.86 17.55 -4.17
C THR A 40 4.31 17.95 -3.90
N LEU A 41 5.19 17.00 -3.53
CA LEU A 41 6.60 17.26 -3.31
C LEU A 41 7.34 17.59 -4.60
N ALA A 42 7.12 16.83 -5.69
CA ALA A 42 7.71 17.15 -6.99
C ALA A 42 7.28 18.55 -7.46
N TYR A 43 6.02 18.93 -7.21
CA TYR A 43 5.53 20.28 -7.49
C TYR A 43 6.23 21.36 -6.68
N TYR A 44 6.39 21.14 -5.38
CA TYR A 44 7.13 22.04 -4.51
C TYR A 44 8.57 22.23 -4.97
N LEU A 45 9.29 21.14 -5.24
CA LEU A 45 10.69 21.20 -5.65
C LEU A 45 10.85 21.94 -6.99
N ALA A 46 9.96 21.69 -7.95
CA ALA A 46 9.95 22.37 -9.24
C ALA A 46 9.67 23.88 -9.14
N LYS A 47 8.91 24.31 -8.13
CA LYS A 47 8.58 25.73 -7.92
C LYS A 47 9.61 26.51 -7.14
N THR A 48 10.36 25.83 -6.26
CA THR A 48 11.31 26.46 -5.34
C THR A 48 12.75 26.40 -5.82
N THR A 49 13.05 25.53 -6.79
CA THR A 49 14.40 25.38 -7.34
C THR A 49 14.66 26.37 -8.48
N SER A 50 15.83 27.02 -8.47
CA SER A 50 16.27 27.95 -9.52
C SER A 50 17.02 27.28 -10.69
N SER A 51 17.36 25.99 -10.57
CA SER A 51 18.10 25.23 -11.58
C SER A 51 17.26 24.96 -12.83
N GLN A 52 17.64 25.54 -13.97
CA GLN A 52 16.95 25.37 -15.26
C GLN A 52 17.23 24.02 -15.94
N ASN A 53 18.23 23.27 -15.46
CA ASN A 53 18.68 22.00 -16.05
C ASN A 53 18.19 20.77 -15.28
N LEU A 54 17.33 20.93 -14.28
CA LEU A 54 16.82 19.83 -13.46
C LEU A 54 15.31 19.70 -13.62
N LEU A 55 14.85 18.52 -14.07
CA LEU A 55 13.43 18.23 -14.24
C LEU A 55 12.92 17.37 -13.07
N TYR A 56 11.90 17.87 -12.37
CA TYR A 56 11.25 17.15 -11.28
C TYR A 56 10.08 16.32 -11.80
N ILE A 57 10.11 15.01 -11.54
CA ILE A 57 9.10 14.06 -12.04
C ILE A 57 8.54 13.26 -10.87
N PRO A 58 7.24 13.40 -10.54
CA PRO A 58 6.58 12.46 -9.65
C PRO A 58 6.34 11.14 -10.39
N VAL A 59 6.80 10.03 -9.80
CA VAL A 59 6.61 8.69 -10.35
C VAL A 59 5.73 7.88 -9.41
N LEU A 60 4.60 7.42 -9.93
CA LEU A 60 3.73 6.45 -9.26
C LEU A 60 4.36 5.07 -9.44
N ASN A 61 4.79 4.45 -8.34
CA ASN A 61 5.65 3.25 -8.37
C ASN A 61 4.88 1.95 -8.61
N ILE A 62 4.03 1.95 -9.65
CA ILE A 62 3.25 0.81 -10.15
C ILE A 62 3.21 0.87 -11.67
N GLN A 63 2.77 -0.22 -12.30
CA GLN A 63 2.50 -0.22 -13.73
C GLN A 63 1.26 0.62 -14.04
N ARG A 64 1.22 1.28 -15.20
CA ARG A 64 0.05 2.02 -15.65
C ARG A 64 -1.22 1.16 -15.65
N GLU A 65 -1.13 -0.10 -16.05
CA GLU A 65 -2.27 -1.02 -16.10
C GLU A 65 -2.89 -1.32 -14.73
N ASP A 66 -2.17 -1.04 -13.65
CA ASP A 66 -2.60 -1.29 -12.26
C ASP A 66 -3.20 -0.04 -11.60
N PHE A 67 -3.04 1.15 -12.18
CA PHE A 67 -3.59 2.37 -11.60
C PHE A 67 -5.11 2.34 -11.41
N PRO A 68 -5.92 1.79 -12.34
CA PRO A 68 -7.36 1.66 -12.13
C PRO A 68 -7.74 0.91 -10.85
N LEU A 69 -6.86 0.02 -10.34
CA LEU A 69 -7.11 -0.72 -9.10
C LEU A 69 -7.17 0.21 -7.87
N ARG A 70 -6.58 1.40 -7.96
CA ARG A 70 -6.51 2.40 -6.88
C ARG A 70 -7.68 3.36 -7.01
N THR A 71 -8.87 2.80 -6.83
CA THR A 71 -10.15 3.44 -7.13
C THR A 71 -10.37 4.72 -6.31
N GLU A 72 -9.84 4.80 -5.10
CA GLU A 72 -9.79 6.04 -4.31
C GLU A 72 -8.88 7.10 -4.94
N SER A 73 -7.73 6.69 -5.46
CA SER A 73 -6.76 7.59 -6.10
C SER A 73 -7.25 8.11 -7.44
N THR A 74 -7.82 7.24 -8.29
CA THR A 74 -8.42 7.65 -9.58
C THR A 74 -9.59 8.61 -9.36
N TYR A 75 -10.46 8.31 -8.39
CA TYR A 75 -11.54 9.21 -7.98
C TYR A 75 -10.99 10.55 -7.49
N PHE A 76 -9.97 10.53 -6.62
CA PHE A 76 -9.42 11.73 -6.01
C PHE A 76 -8.75 12.67 -7.02
N LEU A 77 -7.97 12.11 -7.96
CA LEU A 77 -7.38 12.91 -9.04
C LEU A 77 -8.44 13.53 -9.94
N LYS A 78 -9.52 12.79 -10.24
CA LYS A 78 -10.65 13.33 -11.01
C LYS A 78 -11.34 14.49 -10.28
N GLN A 79 -11.57 14.38 -8.98
CA GLN A 79 -12.12 15.49 -8.18
C GLN A 79 -11.20 16.71 -8.18
N ASN A 80 -9.89 16.48 -8.17
CA ASN A 80 -8.88 17.53 -8.26
C ASN A 80 -8.60 18.00 -9.69
N GLY A 81 -9.28 17.48 -10.72
CA GLY A 81 -9.05 17.88 -12.10
C GLY A 81 -7.64 17.58 -12.61
N ILE A 82 -7.02 16.50 -12.15
CA ILE A 82 -5.71 16.02 -12.60
C ILE A 82 -5.94 14.84 -13.57
N PRO A 83 -5.66 15.01 -14.88
CA PRO A 83 -5.84 13.94 -15.85
C PRO A 83 -4.79 12.83 -15.68
N GLU A 84 -5.22 11.58 -15.73
CA GLU A 84 -4.35 10.40 -15.57
C GLU A 84 -3.27 10.30 -16.66
N GLU A 85 -3.51 10.90 -17.83
CA GLU A 85 -2.56 10.96 -18.94
C GLU A 85 -1.36 11.86 -18.64
N GLN A 86 -1.41 12.66 -17.59
CA GLN A 86 -0.28 13.50 -17.16
C GLN A 86 0.60 12.82 -16.10
N LEU A 87 0.17 11.71 -15.51
CA LEU A 87 0.94 10.99 -14.50
C LEU A 87 2.00 10.11 -15.16
N THR A 88 3.17 10.02 -14.55
CA THR A 88 4.26 9.11 -14.96
C THR A 88 4.23 7.87 -14.06
N PHE A 89 4.19 6.70 -14.68
CA PHE A 89 4.20 5.41 -13.99
C PHE A 89 5.56 4.74 -14.08
N ARG A 90 5.77 3.70 -13.28
CA ARG A 90 7.05 3.02 -13.20
C ARG A 90 7.50 2.42 -14.53
N ASP A 91 6.57 1.91 -15.32
CA ASP A 91 6.79 1.32 -16.64
C ASP A 91 6.98 2.36 -17.77
N GLU A 92 6.87 3.65 -17.46
CA GLU A 92 7.02 4.74 -18.42
C GLU A 92 8.32 5.53 -18.28
N ILE A 93 9.14 5.19 -17.28
CA ILE A 93 10.42 5.84 -17.02
C ILE A 93 11.51 4.78 -16.79
N ASP A 94 12.58 4.87 -17.57
CA ASP A 94 13.72 3.97 -17.44
C ASP A 94 14.72 4.54 -16.41
N LEU A 95 14.46 4.25 -15.13
CA LEU A 95 15.35 4.67 -14.04
C LEU A 95 16.75 4.06 -14.17
N GLN A 96 16.88 2.87 -14.74
CA GLN A 96 18.17 2.21 -14.91
C GLN A 96 19.04 3.00 -15.91
N THR A 97 18.50 3.34 -17.07
CA THR A 97 19.24 4.15 -18.06
C THR A 97 19.59 5.54 -17.51
N LEU A 98 18.68 6.18 -16.76
CA LEU A 98 18.95 7.48 -16.13
C LEU A 98 20.06 7.38 -15.07
N TYR A 99 20.06 6.31 -14.27
CA TYR A 99 21.09 6.01 -13.29
C TYR A 99 22.44 5.74 -13.95
N GLU A 100 22.50 4.82 -14.91
CA GLU A 100 23.75 4.42 -15.58
C GLU A 100 24.41 5.57 -16.34
N SER A 101 23.60 6.50 -16.84
CA SER A 101 24.05 7.72 -17.53
C SER A 101 24.40 8.87 -16.58
N GLY A 102 24.21 8.70 -15.26
CA GLY A 102 24.60 9.68 -14.24
C GLY A 102 23.70 10.93 -14.19
N HIS A 103 22.47 10.84 -14.69
CA HIS A 103 21.51 11.94 -14.77
C HIS A 103 20.32 11.77 -13.82
N LEU A 104 20.38 10.84 -12.87
CA LEU A 104 19.30 10.55 -11.94
C LEU A 104 19.62 11.07 -10.53
N LEU A 105 18.66 11.76 -9.95
CA LEU A 105 18.57 12.06 -8.52
C LEU A 105 17.23 11.52 -8.00
N LEU A 106 17.24 10.90 -6.83
CA LEU A 106 16.04 10.27 -6.26
C LEU A 106 15.62 10.94 -4.95
N THR A 107 14.32 11.13 -4.75
CA THR A 107 13.71 11.38 -3.44
C THR A 107 12.66 10.33 -3.16
N LEU A 108 12.73 9.68 -2.01
CA LEU A 108 11.74 8.71 -1.56
C LEU A 108 10.68 9.39 -0.70
N VAL A 109 9.43 9.07 -0.94
CA VAL A 109 8.30 9.47 -0.10
C VAL A 109 7.48 8.25 0.33
N ASP A 110 7.00 8.25 1.57
CA ASP A 110 6.15 7.17 2.15
C ASP A 110 6.81 5.76 2.08
N HIS A 111 8.14 5.75 2.06
CA HIS A 111 9.03 4.63 2.35
C HIS A 111 10.46 5.14 2.51
N ASN A 112 11.29 4.38 3.23
CA ASN A 112 12.69 4.75 3.48
C ASN A 112 13.74 3.76 2.93
N VAL A 113 13.29 2.61 2.41
CA VAL A 113 14.15 1.58 1.81
C VAL A 113 13.60 1.20 0.43
N LEU A 114 14.47 1.20 -0.57
CA LEU A 114 14.12 0.74 -1.91
C LEU A 114 13.90 -0.78 -1.92
N PRO A 115 12.96 -1.30 -2.74
CA PRO A 115 12.82 -2.74 -2.91
C PRO A 115 14.11 -3.32 -3.50
N ARG A 116 14.33 -4.63 -3.29
CA ARG A 116 15.58 -5.30 -3.71
C ARG A 116 15.95 -5.05 -5.17
N GLY A 117 14.95 -5.08 -6.07
CA GLY A 117 15.15 -4.82 -7.50
C GLY A 117 15.68 -3.43 -7.82
N ASP A 118 15.50 -2.46 -6.92
CA ASP A 118 15.93 -1.06 -7.07
C ASP A 118 17.09 -0.68 -6.16
N SER A 119 17.62 -1.62 -5.37
CA SER A 119 18.71 -1.35 -4.42
C SER A 119 19.97 -0.75 -5.06
N TYR A 120 20.16 -0.94 -6.37
CA TYR A 120 21.25 -0.31 -7.13
C TYR A 120 21.12 1.22 -7.24
N LEU A 121 19.95 1.80 -6.91
CA LEU A 121 19.70 3.25 -6.94
C LEU A 121 20.00 3.93 -5.60
N ASP A 122 20.38 3.20 -4.54
CA ASP A 122 20.50 3.76 -3.18
C ASP A 122 21.53 4.90 -3.08
N ASP A 123 22.57 4.90 -3.91
CA ASP A 123 23.62 5.92 -3.92
C ASP A 123 23.20 7.24 -4.57
N VAL A 124 22.09 7.26 -5.33
CA VAL A 124 21.51 8.48 -5.93
C VAL A 124 20.29 9.00 -5.15
N VAL A 125 19.94 8.39 -4.01
CA VAL A 125 18.89 8.89 -3.12
C VAL A 125 19.41 10.12 -2.36
N ALA A 126 18.83 11.29 -2.62
CA ALA A 126 19.22 12.56 -2.01
C ALA A 126 18.39 12.94 -0.78
N GLU A 127 17.09 12.62 -0.78
CA GLU A 127 16.17 12.92 0.32
C GLU A 127 15.19 11.77 0.53
N VAL A 128 14.85 11.50 1.79
CA VAL A 128 13.80 10.56 2.21
C VAL A 128 12.84 11.30 3.12
N ILE A 129 11.54 11.22 2.84
CA ILE A 129 10.47 11.73 3.70
C ILE A 129 9.51 10.57 3.97
N ASP A 130 9.47 10.08 5.19
CA ASP A 130 8.68 8.90 5.52
C ASP A 130 8.10 9.00 6.93
N HIS A 131 6.97 8.34 7.17
CA HIS A 131 6.28 8.33 8.45
C HIS A 131 6.34 6.98 9.18
N ARG A 132 7.12 6.04 8.64
CA ARG A 132 7.34 4.70 9.18
C ARG A 132 8.64 4.63 10.00
N HIS A 133 8.85 3.51 10.67
CA HIS A 133 10.12 3.23 11.33
C HIS A 133 11.28 3.26 10.33
N LEU A 134 12.38 3.86 10.74
CA LEU A 134 13.57 3.98 9.91
C LEU A 134 14.31 2.64 9.84
N GLU A 135 14.22 1.99 8.69
CA GLU A 135 14.93 0.74 8.36
C GLU A 135 16.18 1.01 7.50
N ARG A 136 16.31 2.23 6.97
CA ARG A 136 17.43 2.66 6.12
C ARG A 136 18.76 2.62 6.87
N PRO A 137 19.83 2.04 6.28
CA PRO A 137 21.16 2.05 6.87
C PRO A 137 21.72 3.48 7.04
N ALA A 138 22.29 3.76 8.23
CA ALA A 138 22.86 5.08 8.55
C ALA A 138 24.08 5.49 7.69
N ALA A 139 24.70 4.55 6.99
CA ALA A 139 25.87 4.81 6.14
C ALA A 139 25.53 5.52 4.81
N LEU A 140 24.24 5.63 4.46
CA LEU A 140 23.81 6.29 3.23
C LEU A 140 23.71 7.80 3.47
N ASN A 141 24.54 8.57 2.75
CA ASN A 141 24.59 10.03 2.85
C ASN A 141 23.39 10.68 2.15
N CYS A 142 22.21 10.60 2.74
CA CYS A 142 21.00 11.27 2.26
C CYS A 142 20.30 12.03 3.38
N LYS A 143 19.57 13.09 3.04
CA LYS A 143 18.75 13.81 4.01
C LYS A 143 17.53 12.98 4.39
N VAL A 144 17.30 12.71 5.67
CA VAL A 144 16.15 11.91 6.12
C VAL A 144 15.24 12.74 7.03
N THR A 145 13.96 12.80 6.69
CA THR A 145 12.87 13.28 7.54
C THR A 145 12.01 12.06 7.86
N SER A 146 12.14 11.52 9.08
CA SER A 146 11.35 10.37 9.55
C SER A 146 10.69 10.71 10.88
N GLU A 147 9.36 10.73 10.90
CA GLU A 147 8.55 11.01 12.09
C GLU A 147 7.28 10.15 12.06
N LEU A 148 6.94 9.50 13.18
CA LEU A 148 5.74 8.68 13.28
C LEU A 148 4.47 9.54 13.34
N VAL A 149 3.99 9.95 12.17
CA VAL A 149 2.73 10.69 11.95
C VAL A 149 1.69 9.83 11.23
N GLY A 150 0.44 10.28 11.19
CA GLY A 150 -0.65 9.52 10.57
C GLY A 150 -0.55 9.38 9.05
N SER A 151 0.17 10.29 8.38
CA SER A 151 0.37 10.30 6.93
C SER A 151 1.69 10.94 6.53
N CYS A 152 2.39 10.40 5.53
CA CYS A 152 3.56 11.05 4.91
C CYS A 152 3.19 12.43 4.33
N ALA A 153 1.97 12.60 3.81
CA ALA A 153 1.47 13.88 3.32
C ALA A 153 1.50 14.98 4.39
N THR A 154 1.46 14.63 5.69
CA THR A 154 1.66 15.59 6.79
C THR A 154 3.06 16.20 6.77
N LEU A 155 4.09 15.39 6.56
CA LEU A 155 5.48 15.85 6.50
C LEU A 155 5.74 16.68 5.25
N VAL A 156 5.14 16.28 4.12
CA VAL A 156 5.19 17.06 2.87
C VAL A 156 4.45 18.39 3.03
N ALA A 157 3.28 18.41 3.67
CA ALA A 157 2.54 19.63 3.96
C ALA A 157 3.36 20.58 4.83
N GLU A 158 3.96 20.10 5.92
CA GLU A 158 4.79 20.90 6.82
C GLU A 158 5.97 21.53 6.06
N LYS A 159 6.65 20.76 5.21
CA LYS A 159 7.75 21.23 4.36
C LYS A 159 7.32 22.35 3.42
N ILE A 160 6.15 22.21 2.78
CA ILE A 160 5.61 23.23 1.87
C ILE A 160 5.19 24.49 2.62
N ILE A 161 4.45 24.34 3.72
CA ILE A 161 3.95 25.46 4.54
C ILE A 161 5.11 26.30 5.09
N ARG A 162 6.19 25.66 5.53
CA ARG A 162 7.37 26.37 6.05
C ARG A 162 8.28 26.92 4.96
N GLY A 163 8.39 26.21 3.84
CA GLY A 163 9.38 26.51 2.81
C GLY A 163 8.91 27.50 1.75
N ALA A 164 7.69 27.35 1.26
CA ALA A 164 7.13 28.15 0.17
C ALA A 164 5.59 28.15 0.21
N PRO A 165 4.95 28.69 1.27
CA PRO A 165 3.50 28.67 1.41
C PRO A 165 2.77 29.38 0.26
N GLU A 166 3.43 30.29 -0.45
CA GLU A 166 2.89 31.03 -1.60
C GLU A 166 2.57 30.15 -2.82
N ILE A 167 3.10 28.93 -2.88
CA ILE A 167 2.77 27.98 -3.97
C ILE A 167 1.47 27.23 -3.72
N LEU A 168 0.96 27.25 -2.48
CA LEU A 168 -0.28 26.58 -2.12
C LEU A 168 -1.44 27.27 -2.82
N ASP A 169 -2.22 26.47 -3.54
CA ASP A 169 -3.53 26.82 -4.05
C ASP A 169 -4.56 25.82 -3.51
N LEU A 170 -5.84 26.03 -3.84
CA LEU A 170 -6.91 25.15 -3.38
C LEU A 170 -6.70 23.69 -3.80
N GLN A 171 -6.09 23.45 -4.97
CA GLN A 171 -5.82 22.12 -5.49
C GLN A 171 -4.70 21.43 -4.69
N LEU A 172 -3.57 22.11 -4.46
CA LEU A 172 -2.47 21.58 -3.66
C LEU A 172 -2.88 21.37 -2.20
N ALA A 173 -3.67 22.29 -1.65
CA ALA A 173 -4.22 22.16 -0.31
C ALA A 173 -5.18 20.96 -0.20
N SER A 174 -6.05 20.71 -1.19
CA SER A 174 -6.90 19.51 -1.23
C SER A 174 -6.05 18.24 -1.29
N LEU A 175 -5.08 18.15 -2.21
CA LEU A 175 -4.19 16.98 -2.33
C LEU A 175 -3.51 16.61 -1.01
N LEU A 176 -2.99 17.60 -0.29
CA LEU A 176 -2.32 17.37 1.00
C LEU A 176 -3.33 17.07 2.11
N ARG A 177 -4.26 18.00 2.36
CA ARG A 177 -5.18 17.93 3.50
C ARG A 177 -6.08 16.71 3.42
N ASP A 178 -6.67 16.43 2.27
CA ASP A 178 -7.67 15.37 2.13
C ASP A 178 -7.05 13.98 2.22
N THR A 179 -5.79 13.84 1.80
CA THR A 179 -4.98 12.64 2.01
C THR A 179 -4.73 12.41 3.51
N ILE A 180 -4.25 13.44 4.23
CA ILE A 180 -4.04 13.35 5.69
C ILE A 180 -5.35 12.97 6.39
N VAL A 181 -6.46 13.63 6.05
CA VAL A 181 -7.79 13.33 6.61
C VAL A 181 -8.21 11.89 6.32
N PHE A 182 -7.86 11.34 5.16
CA PHE A 182 -8.19 9.96 4.80
C PHE A 182 -7.39 8.95 5.62
N ASP A 183 -6.06 9.08 5.68
CA ASP A 183 -5.19 8.15 6.41
C ASP A 183 -5.36 8.24 7.94
N CYS A 184 -5.64 9.45 8.43
CA CYS A 184 -5.97 9.72 9.83
C CYS A 184 -7.42 9.40 10.20
N ILE A 185 -8.17 8.68 9.35
CA ILE A 185 -9.55 8.23 9.62
C ILE A 185 -10.45 9.40 10.06
N ASN A 186 -10.59 10.40 9.19
CA ASN A 186 -11.34 11.63 9.44
C ASN A 186 -10.84 12.45 10.65
N MET A 187 -9.55 12.35 10.97
CA MET A 187 -8.93 12.96 12.14
C MET A 187 -9.57 12.50 13.47
N ALA A 188 -10.11 11.28 13.53
CA ALA A 188 -10.76 10.75 14.72
C ALA A 188 -9.71 10.27 15.75
N PRO A 189 -9.57 10.90 16.93
CA PRO A 189 -8.57 10.50 17.92
C PRO A 189 -8.77 9.07 18.42
N ALA A 190 -10.03 8.62 18.49
CA ALA A 190 -10.40 7.27 18.89
C ALA A 190 -9.87 6.17 17.94
N ALA A 191 -9.42 6.52 16.74
CA ALA A 191 -8.81 5.60 15.80
C ALA A 191 -7.32 5.34 16.06
N GLY A 192 -6.69 6.12 16.96
CA GLY A 192 -5.28 5.92 17.36
C GLY A 192 -4.23 6.25 16.29
N LYS A 193 -4.63 6.74 15.10
CA LYS A 193 -3.72 7.09 14.00
C LYS A 193 -3.27 8.55 13.96
N VAL A 194 -4.02 9.45 14.60
CA VAL A 194 -3.84 10.90 14.45
C VAL A 194 -2.81 11.41 15.45
N THR A 195 -1.88 12.24 14.98
CA THR A 195 -0.91 12.92 15.83
C THR A 195 -1.20 14.43 15.94
N PRO A 196 -0.60 15.13 16.92
CA PRO A 196 -0.68 16.58 17.00
C PRO A 196 -0.20 17.27 15.72
N LYS A 197 0.85 16.75 15.07
CA LYS A 197 1.41 17.31 13.84
C LYS A 197 0.45 17.17 12.65
N ASP A 198 -0.28 16.05 12.55
CA ASP A 198 -1.34 15.89 11.54
C ASP A 198 -2.42 16.96 11.75
N THR A 199 -2.83 17.16 13.01
CA THR A 199 -3.86 18.16 13.37
C THR A 199 -3.41 19.58 13.04
N GLU A 200 -2.16 19.93 13.39
CA GLU A 200 -1.58 21.25 13.10
C GLU A 200 -1.57 21.55 11.59
N ASN A 201 -1.06 20.63 10.77
CA ASN A 201 -0.97 20.82 9.32
C ASN A 201 -2.35 20.87 8.66
N VAL A 202 -3.29 20.00 9.05
CA VAL A 202 -4.66 20.04 8.53
C VAL A 202 -5.33 21.36 8.90
N THR A 203 -5.22 21.82 10.15
CA THR A 203 -5.81 23.09 10.59
C THR A 203 -5.16 24.29 9.90
N ALA A 204 -3.86 24.27 9.66
CA ALA A 204 -3.16 25.31 8.89
C ALA A 204 -3.70 25.40 7.45
N LEU A 205 -3.83 24.26 6.75
CA LEU A 205 -4.39 24.20 5.40
C LEU A 205 -5.85 24.68 5.37
N GLU A 206 -6.68 24.27 6.33
CA GLU A 206 -8.07 24.74 6.43
C GLU A 206 -8.19 26.24 6.71
N SER A 207 -7.28 26.80 7.50
CA SER A 207 -7.24 28.24 7.79
C SER A 207 -6.87 29.05 6.54
N MET A 208 -5.92 28.55 5.73
CA MET A 208 -5.52 29.20 4.48
C MET A 208 -6.55 29.02 3.36
N PHE A 209 -7.29 27.90 3.36
CA PHE A 209 -8.27 27.55 2.33
C PHE A 209 -9.64 27.19 2.93
N PRO A 210 -10.42 28.17 3.43
CA PRO A 210 -11.72 27.90 4.09
C PRO A 210 -12.79 27.31 3.17
N SER A 211 -12.58 27.33 1.85
CA SER A 211 -13.48 26.73 0.86
C SER A 211 -13.30 25.22 0.71
N LEU A 212 -12.31 24.61 1.39
CA LEU A 212 -12.13 23.16 1.40
C LEU A 212 -13.39 22.47 1.96
N PRO A 213 -13.79 21.31 1.41
CA PRO A 213 -14.96 20.59 1.87
C PRO A 213 -14.80 20.07 3.32
N PRO A 214 -15.93 19.83 4.03
CA PRO A 214 -15.91 19.25 5.37
C PRO A 214 -15.16 17.91 5.40
N ARG A 215 -14.32 17.68 6.44
CA ARG A 215 -13.50 16.46 6.62
C ARG A 215 -14.31 15.18 6.40
N GLY A 216 -15.49 15.09 7.03
CA GLY A 216 -16.35 13.92 6.94
C GLY A 216 -16.89 13.66 5.52
N ALA A 217 -17.19 14.71 4.74
CA ALA A 217 -17.64 14.54 3.37
C ALA A 217 -16.52 13.97 2.47
N VAL A 218 -15.30 14.49 2.65
CA VAL A 218 -14.10 13.99 1.98
C VAL A 218 -13.86 12.52 2.34
N PHE A 219 -13.76 12.23 3.64
CA PHE A 219 -13.50 10.88 4.14
C PHE A 219 -14.52 9.87 3.61
N HIS A 220 -15.82 10.16 3.72
CA HIS A 220 -16.86 9.27 3.21
C HIS A 220 -16.79 9.06 1.71
N SER A 221 -16.48 10.11 0.93
CA SER A 221 -16.39 10.01 -0.53
C SER A 221 -15.20 9.15 -0.98
N LEU A 222 -14.02 9.33 -0.36
CA LEU A 222 -12.84 8.52 -0.62
C LEU A 222 -13.03 7.08 -0.14
N GLN A 223 -13.64 6.88 1.03
CA GLN A 223 -13.95 5.56 1.55
C GLN A 223 -14.92 4.82 0.64
N LYS A 224 -15.94 5.51 0.09
CA LYS A 224 -16.85 4.95 -0.90
C LYS A 224 -16.10 4.58 -2.18
N ALA A 225 -15.26 5.48 -2.71
CA ALA A 225 -14.49 5.23 -3.91
C ALA A 225 -13.50 4.06 -3.77
N LYS A 226 -12.89 3.88 -2.60
CA LYS A 226 -11.98 2.76 -2.31
C LYS A 226 -12.59 1.39 -2.56
N PHE A 227 -13.90 1.24 -2.32
CA PHE A 227 -14.64 -0.01 -2.53
C PHE A 227 -15.51 0.00 -3.80
N ASP A 228 -15.51 1.09 -4.57
CA ASP A 228 -16.25 1.17 -5.82
C ASP A 228 -15.50 0.44 -6.94
N VAL A 229 -15.99 -0.76 -7.26
CA VAL A 229 -15.45 -1.62 -8.31
C VAL A 229 -16.21 -1.50 -9.64
N SER A 230 -17.20 -0.61 -9.73
CA SER A 230 -18.10 -0.52 -10.91
C SER A 230 -17.41 -0.15 -12.22
N GLY A 231 -16.25 0.52 -12.14
CA GLY A 231 -15.43 0.88 -13.29
C GLY A 231 -14.36 -0.15 -13.68
N LEU A 232 -14.26 -1.28 -12.97
CA LEU A 232 -13.21 -2.27 -13.17
C LEU A 232 -13.67 -3.44 -14.05
N THR A 233 -12.75 -3.95 -14.87
CA THR A 233 -12.92 -5.25 -15.55
C THR A 233 -12.83 -6.41 -14.55
N ILE A 234 -13.30 -7.61 -14.90
CA ILE A 234 -13.18 -8.80 -14.03
C ILE A 234 -11.73 -9.10 -13.66
N ASP A 235 -10.80 -8.99 -14.62
CA ASP A 235 -9.36 -9.14 -14.36
C ASP A 235 -8.87 -8.13 -13.31
N GLN A 236 -9.23 -6.86 -13.46
CA GLN A 236 -8.86 -5.80 -12.51
C GLN A 236 -9.50 -6.00 -11.12
N MET A 237 -10.79 -6.32 -11.08
CA MET A 237 -11.49 -6.62 -9.83
C MET A 237 -10.80 -7.74 -9.05
N LEU A 238 -10.39 -8.80 -9.75
CA LEU A 238 -9.71 -9.94 -9.14
C LEU A 238 -8.29 -9.58 -8.65
N ARG A 239 -7.61 -8.63 -9.30
CA ARG A 239 -6.27 -8.16 -8.91
C ARG A 239 -6.27 -7.12 -7.79
N LYS A 240 -7.37 -6.41 -7.57
CA LYS A 240 -7.43 -5.26 -6.62
C LYS A 240 -6.95 -5.61 -5.21
N ASP A 241 -7.35 -6.77 -4.69
CA ASP A 241 -6.91 -7.30 -3.39
C ASP A 241 -6.62 -8.80 -3.55
N LEU A 242 -5.51 -9.09 -4.24
CA LEU A 242 -5.08 -10.42 -4.60
C LEU A 242 -3.90 -10.87 -3.75
N LYS A 243 -3.96 -12.11 -3.28
CA LYS A 243 -2.86 -12.84 -2.65
C LYS A 243 -2.57 -14.11 -3.42
N VAL A 244 -1.31 -14.47 -3.55
CA VAL A 244 -0.89 -15.64 -4.34
C VAL A 244 -0.06 -16.56 -3.47
N LEU A 245 -0.37 -17.86 -3.53
CA LEU A 245 0.42 -18.93 -2.95
C LEU A 245 0.99 -19.79 -4.07
N VAL A 246 2.31 -19.97 -4.09
CA VAL A 246 3.01 -20.80 -5.07
C VAL A 246 3.67 -21.98 -4.36
N SER A 247 3.41 -23.21 -4.84
CA SER A 247 4.01 -24.45 -4.35
C SER A 247 4.22 -25.41 -5.52
N ARG A 248 5.48 -25.73 -5.85
CA ARG A 248 5.87 -26.59 -6.98
C ARG A 248 5.15 -26.25 -8.30
N ASP A 249 4.19 -27.07 -8.72
CA ASP A 249 3.41 -26.95 -9.95
C ASP A 249 2.11 -26.14 -9.80
N ILE A 250 1.86 -25.59 -8.61
CA ILE A 250 0.59 -24.96 -8.24
C ILE A 250 0.77 -23.51 -7.85
N SER A 251 0.04 -22.65 -8.53
CA SER A 251 -0.21 -21.27 -8.16
C SER A 251 -1.69 -21.10 -7.79
N LEU A 252 -1.97 -20.70 -6.56
CA LEU A 252 -3.31 -20.49 -6.03
C LEU A 252 -3.50 -19.00 -5.74
N ALA A 253 -4.51 -18.41 -6.37
CA ALA A 253 -4.93 -17.03 -6.17
C ALA A 253 -6.05 -16.96 -5.11
N ILE A 254 -5.98 -15.96 -4.22
CA ILE A 254 -7.02 -15.61 -3.25
C ILE A 254 -7.35 -14.13 -3.46
N SER A 255 -8.54 -13.85 -3.98
CA SER A 255 -8.95 -12.49 -4.33
C SER A 255 -10.11 -12.03 -3.44
N ALA A 256 -10.07 -10.81 -2.91
CA ALA A 256 -11.23 -10.20 -2.26
C ALA A 256 -12.09 -9.42 -3.27
N LEU A 257 -13.41 -9.63 -3.22
CA LEU A 257 -14.40 -8.96 -4.05
C LEU A 257 -15.23 -7.99 -3.19
N TYR A 258 -15.36 -6.74 -3.66
CA TYR A 258 -16.16 -5.69 -3.00
C TYR A 258 -17.55 -5.54 -3.65
N MET A 259 -18.17 -6.67 -4.00
CA MET A 259 -19.54 -6.76 -4.51
C MET A 259 -20.18 -8.06 -4.01
N THR A 260 -21.49 -8.24 -4.19
CA THR A 260 -22.14 -9.52 -3.85
C THR A 260 -21.61 -10.63 -4.75
N LEU A 261 -21.50 -11.84 -4.19
CA LEU A 261 -21.09 -13.00 -5.00
C LEU A 261 -22.09 -13.26 -6.13
N GLU A 262 -23.39 -13.03 -5.88
CA GLU A 262 -24.43 -13.14 -6.90
C GLU A 262 -24.18 -12.22 -8.10
N ASN A 263 -23.94 -10.93 -7.88
CA ASN A 263 -23.68 -10.00 -8.97
C ASN A 263 -22.38 -10.37 -9.72
N PHE A 264 -21.36 -10.84 -8.99
CA PHE A 264 -20.13 -11.32 -9.61
C PHE A 264 -20.41 -12.51 -10.53
N MET A 265 -21.13 -13.51 -10.02
CA MET A 265 -21.47 -14.75 -10.74
C MET A 265 -22.39 -14.50 -11.95
N GLN A 266 -23.22 -13.47 -11.91
CA GLN A 266 -24.11 -13.06 -13.00
C GLN A 266 -23.43 -12.21 -14.08
N THR A 267 -22.13 -11.90 -13.94
CA THR A 267 -21.41 -11.14 -14.97
C THR A 267 -21.39 -11.89 -16.30
N GLU A 268 -21.67 -11.17 -17.39
CA GLU A 268 -21.63 -11.73 -18.73
C GLU A 268 -20.23 -12.31 -19.03
N ASN A 269 -20.19 -13.50 -19.65
CA ASN A 269 -18.96 -14.21 -20.01
C ASN A 269 -18.01 -14.56 -18.86
N LEU A 270 -18.48 -14.55 -17.60
CA LEU A 270 -17.64 -14.79 -16.42
C LEU A 270 -16.75 -16.03 -16.53
N GLU A 271 -17.26 -17.18 -16.99
CA GLU A 271 -16.43 -18.39 -17.10
C GLU A 271 -15.23 -18.20 -18.05
N SER A 272 -15.43 -17.47 -19.15
CA SER A 272 -14.37 -17.12 -20.10
C SER A 272 -13.37 -16.15 -19.47
N ASP A 273 -13.85 -15.19 -18.69
CA ASP A 273 -13.00 -14.22 -18.01
C ASP A 273 -12.17 -14.88 -16.89
N LEU A 274 -12.77 -15.74 -16.07
CA LEU A 274 -12.07 -16.52 -15.05
C LEU A 274 -11.02 -17.44 -15.68
N ARG A 275 -11.34 -18.07 -16.82
CA ARG A 275 -10.40 -18.88 -17.60
C ARG A 275 -9.23 -18.04 -18.09
N SER A 276 -9.51 -16.90 -18.71
CA SER A 276 -8.51 -16.01 -19.29
C SER A 276 -7.62 -15.41 -18.20
N PHE A 277 -8.20 -15.00 -17.08
CA PHE A 277 -7.50 -14.53 -15.89
C PHE A 277 -6.52 -15.59 -15.36
N CYS A 278 -7.00 -16.81 -15.11
CA CYS A 278 -6.16 -17.89 -14.61
C CYS A 278 -5.05 -18.28 -15.61
N GLN A 279 -5.33 -18.27 -16.91
CA GLN A 279 -4.32 -18.55 -17.95
C GLN A 279 -3.27 -17.45 -18.05
N ARG A 280 -3.69 -16.17 -18.07
CA ARG A 280 -2.81 -15.00 -18.19
C ARG A 280 -1.82 -14.93 -17.03
N HIS A 281 -2.29 -15.17 -15.82
CA HIS A 281 -1.48 -15.06 -14.59
C HIS A 281 -0.98 -16.42 -14.07
N ARG A 282 -1.20 -17.50 -14.85
CA ARG A 282 -0.77 -18.87 -14.55
C ARG A 282 -1.29 -19.42 -13.20
N TYR A 283 -2.49 -19.04 -12.81
CA TYR A 283 -3.17 -19.61 -11.64
C TYR A 283 -3.84 -20.94 -11.97
N ASN A 284 -3.67 -21.93 -11.10
CA ASN A 284 -4.36 -23.21 -11.19
C ASN A 284 -5.69 -23.20 -10.45
N VAL A 285 -5.82 -22.37 -9.41
CA VAL A 285 -7.05 -22.19 -8.62
C VAL A 285 -7.20 -20.73 -8.26
N LEU A 286 -8.43 -20.26 -8.26
CA LEU A 286 -8.83 -18.97 -7.72
C LEU A 286 -9.85 -19.18 -6.60
N VAL A 287 -9.60 -18.59 -5.44
CA VAL A 287 -10.56 -18.43 -4.34
C VAL A 287 -10.99 -16.97 -4.30
N ALA A 288 -12.17 -16.67 -4.81
CA ALA A 288 -12.73 -15.32 -4.80
C ALA A 288 -13.64 -15.15 -3.56
N MET A 289 -13.31 -14.21 -2.68
CA MET A 289 -13.98 -13.96 -1.40
C MET A 289 -14.75 -12.65 -1.45
N ALA A 290 -16.07 -12.70 -1.56
CA ALA A 290 -16.93 -11.53 -1.51
C ALA A 290 -17.18 -11.05 -0.09
N ILE A 291 -17.09 -9.73 0.12
CA ILE A 291 -17.52 -9.06 1.34
C ILE A 291 -18.53 -7.95 1.00
N THR A 292 -19.65 -7.96 1.70
CA THR A 292 -20.65 -6.89 1.68
C THR A 292 -21.10 -6.57 3.11
N PHE A 293 -21.88 -5.51 3.28
CA PHE A 293 -22.41 -5.11 4.58
C PHE A 293 -23.94 -5.05 4.54
N THR A 294 -24.60 -5.51 5.59
CA THR A 294 -26.07 -5.38 5.74
C THR A 294 -26.48 -3.93 6.01
N SER A 295 -27.79 -3.67 6.04
CA SER A 295 -28.34 -2.37 6.47
C SER A 295 -27.94 -1.96 7.89
N HIS A 296 -27.56 -2.93 8.74
CA HIS A 296 -27.07 -2.71 10.11
C HIS A 296 -25.54 -2.68 10.19
N ASN A 297 -24.87 -2.64 9.04
CA ASN A 297 -23.42 -2.64 8.91
C ASN A 297 -22.73 -3.91 9.47
N GLU A 298 -23.41 -5.04 9.39
CA GLU A 298 -22.81 -6.34 9.69
C GLU A 298 -22.15 -6.92 8.43
N PRO A 299 -20.93 -7.46 8.52
CA PRO A 299 -20.25 -8.03 7.37
C PRO A 299 -20.91 -9.36 6.95
N VAL A 300 -21.18 -9.50 5.65
CA VAL A 300 -21.61 -10.75 5.02
C VAL A 300 -20.47 -11.24 4.14
N ARG A 301 -20.07 -12.50 4.31
CA ARG A 301 -19.02 -13.12 3.51
C ARG A 301 -19.53 -14.30 2.70
N GLN A 302 -19.09 -14.37 1.46
CA GLN A 302 -19.33 -15.47 0.54
C GLN A 302 -18.03 -15.76 -0.21
N MET A 303 -17.89 -16.96 -0.75
CA MET A 303 -16.73 -17.27 -1.58
C MET A 303 -17.07 -18.19 -2.74
N ALA A 304 -16.28 -18.09 -3.81
CA ALA A 304 -16.26 -19.02 -4.92
C ALA A 304 -14.86 -19.62 -5.08
N VAL A 305 -14.79 -20.92 -5.30
CA VAL A 305 -13.57 -21.65 -5.65
C VAL A 305 -13.67 -22.04 -7.11
N TYR A 306 -12.84 -21.44 -7.96
CA TYR A 306 -12.74 -21.70 -9.39
C TYR A 306 -11.48 -22.48 -9.72
N SER A 307 -11.60 -23.53 -10.53
CA SER A 307 -10.46 -24.16 -11.20
C SER A 307 -10.94 -25.02 -12.38
N GLN A 308 -10.13 -25.07 -13.44
CA GLN A 308 -10.32 -26.02 -14.54
C GLN A 308 -9.90 -27.46 -14.17
N ARG A 309 -9.12 -27.63 -13.10
CA ARG A 309 -8.70 -28.94 -12.58
C ARG A 309 -9.67 -29.37 -11.49
N GLU A 310 -10.57 -30.28 -11.84
CA GLU A 310 -11.62 -30.75 -10.93
C GLU A 310 -11.06 -31.30 -9.60
N GLU A 311 -10.03 -32.15 -9.64
CA GLU A 311 -9.40 -32.72 -8.45
C GLU A 311 -8.86 -31.63 -7.51
N LEU A 312 -8.25 -30.59 -8.08
CA LEU A 312 -7.66 -29.50 -7.31
C LEU A 312 -8.73 -28.59 -6.72
N ARG A 313 -9.80 -28.31 -7.49
CA ARG A 313 -10.99 -27.60 -7.00
C ARG A 313 -11.57 -28.33 -5.78
N HIS A 314 -11.80 -29.64 -5.89
CA HIS A 314 -12.34 -30.45 -4.81
C HIS A 314 -11.42 -30.49 -3.59
N GLY A 315 -10.10 -30.60 -3.79
CA GLY A 315 -9.13 -30.57 -2.69
C GLY A 315 -9.17 -29.26 -1.90
N VAL A 316 -9.22 -28.13 -2.61
CA VAL A 316 -9.34 -26.79 -1.99
C VAL A 316 -10.68 -26.62 -1.29
N CYS A 317 -11.80 -27.00 -1.93
CA CYS A 317 -13.12 -26.98 -1.29
C CYS A 317 -13.13 -27.78 0.02
N LYS A 318 -12.62 -29.01 -0.01
CA LYS A 318 -12.58 -29.90 1.15
C LYS A 318 -11.79 -29.30 2.31
N VAL A 319 -10.61 -28.73 2.05
CA VAL A 319 -9.80 -28.16 3.14
C VAL A 319 -10.44 -26.92 3.74
N LEU A 320 -11.13 -26.11 2.94
CA LEU A 320 -11.85 -24.93 3.41
C LEU A 320 -13.09 -25.32 4.24
N GLU A 321 -13.83 -26.34 3.80
CA GLU A 321 -14.99 -26.89 4.54
C GLU A 321 -14.58 -27.53 5.87
N GLN A 322 -13.39 -28.14 5.93
CA GLN A 322 -12.87 -28.83 7.11
C GLN A 322 -11.99 -27.94 8.00
N ALA A 323 -11.85 -26.66 7.69
CA ALA A 323 -11.05 -25.73 8.48
C ALA A 323 -11.59 -25.64 9.92
N THR A 324 -10.70 -25.72 10.90
CA THR A 324 -11.03 -25.63 12.34
C THR A 324 -10.29 -24.51 13.07
N CYS A 325 -9.30 -23.88 12.45
CA CYS A 325 -8.49 -22.83 13.06
C CYS A 325 -8.19 -21.69 12.06
N PRO A 326 -9.05 -20.66 11.98
CA PRO A 326 -10.40 -20.62 12.54
C PRO A 326 -11.37 -21.49 11.72
N PRO A 327 -12.50 -21.94 12.30
CA PRO A 327 -13.57 -22.55 11.50
C PRO A 327 -14.15 -21.51 10.55
N LEU A 328 -14.37 -21.87 9.29
CA LEU A 328 -14.96 -20.97 8.28
C LEU A 328 -16.49 -21.06 8.23
N ASP A 329 -17.07 -22.15 8.76
CA ASP A 329 -18.50 -22.44 8.78
C ASP A 329 -19.15 -22.30 7.40
N LEU A 330 -18.57 -22.99 6.40
CA LEU A 330 -19.01 -22.90 5.02
C LEU A 330 -20.30 -23.69 4.79
N THR A 331 -21.29 -23.02 4.19
CA THR A 331 -22.52 -23.65 3.69
C THR A 331 -22.59 -23.48 2.19
N SER A 332 -22.69 -24.60 1.46
CA SER A 332 -22.83 -24.56 0.00
C SER A 332 -24.09 -23.81 -0.41
N ILE A 333 -23.96 -22.94 -1.42
CA ILE A 333 -25.08 -22.18 -1.98
C ILE A 333 -25.14 -22.39 -3.49
N PRO A 334 -26.33 -22.51 -4.10
CA PRO A 334 -26.45 -22.60 -5.54
C PRO A 334 -26.19 -21.22 -6.16
N CYS A 335 -25.16 -21.11 -6.99
CA CYS A 335 -24.89 -19.93 -7.78
C CYS A 335 -24.53 -20.35 -9.22
N SER A 336 -25.51 -20.27 -10.13
CA SER A 336 -25.35 -20.49 -11.57
C SER A 336 -24.76 -19.21 -12.20
N PRO A 337 -23.82 -19.24 -13.17
CA PRO A 337 -23.76 -20.22 -14.27
C PRO A 337 -22.39 -20.90 -14.53
N CYS A 338 -21.43 -20.86 -13.61
CA CYS A 338 -20.09 -21.40 -13.91
C CYS A 338 -19.90 -22.85 -13.42
N ASN A 339 -19.84 -23.81 -14.35
CA ASN A 339 -19.68 -25.25 -14.05
C ASN A 339 -18.36 -25.59 -13.31
N ASN A 340 -17.36 -24.72 -13.44
CA ASN A 340 -16.04 -24.90 -12.84
C ASN A 340 -15.89 -24.18 -11.49
N THR A 341 -17.01 -23.86 -10.84
CA THR A 341 -17.03 -23.18 -9.54
C THR A 341 -17.78 -23.96 -8.47
N ALA A 342 -17.31 -23.83 -7.23
CA ALA A 342 -18.06 -24.18 -6.04
C ALA A 342 -18.26 -22.90 -5.21
N THR A 343 -19.48 -22.67 -4.73
CA THR A 343 -19.86 -21.42 -4.06
C THR A 343 -20.38 -21.66 -2.65
N TYR A 344 -20.02 -20.78 -1.73
CA TYR A 344 -20.29 -20.90 -0.31
C TYR A 344 -20.75 -19.59 0.31
N ARG A 345 -21.66 -19.71 1.28
CA ARG A 345 -21.83 -18.71 2.34
C ARG A 345 -20.85 -19.03 3.47
N GLN A 346 -20.15 -18.02 3.97
CA GLN A 346 -19.20 -18.17 5.06
C GLN A 346 -19.85 -17.70 6.37
N GLY A 347 -20.07 -18.62 7.31
CA GLY A 347 -20.70 -18.32 8.61
C GLY A 347 -19.79 -17.51 9.52
N ASN A 348 -18.49 -17.83 9.56
CA ASN A 348 -17.52 -17.04 10.31
C ASN A 348 -17.10 -15.79 9.52
N THR A 349 -17.85 -14.70 9.70
CA THR A 349 -17.64 -13.44 8.97
C THR A 349 -16.40 -12.67 9.43
N ALA A 350 -15.75 -13.05 10.54
CA ALA A 350 -14.48 -12.47 10.98
C ALA A 350 -13.27 -13.04 10.21
N ALA A 351 -13.38 -14.24 9.60
CA ALA A 351 -12.29 -14.85 8.86
C ALA A 351 -12.11 -14.23 7.46
N SER A 352 -11.17 -13.28 7.32
CA SER A 352 -10.80 -12.67 6.04
C SER A 352 -9.81 -13.52 5.23
N SER A 353 -9.36 -13.01 4.07
CA SER A 353 -8.28 -13.65 3.29
C SER A 353 -7.01 -13.89 4.11
N LYS A 354 -6.74 -13.09 5.16
CA LYS A 354 -5.62 -13.30 6.10
C LYS A 354 -5.76 -14.60 6.90
N LYS A 355 -6.99 -15.03 7.20
CA LYS A 355 -7.27 -16.30 7.92
C LYS A 355 -7.42 -17.49 6.98
N VAL A 356 -7.85 -17.26 5.73
CA VAL A 356 -7.95 -18.30 4.69
C VAL A 356 -6.58 -18.69 4.11
N LEU A 357 -5.67 -17.72 3.97
CA LEU A 357 -4.33 -17.94 3.43
C LEU A 357 -3.54 -19.05 4.15
N PRO A 358 -3.39 -19.09 5.49
CA PRO A 358 -2.65 -20.16 6.17
C PRO A 358 -3.28 -21.54 5.98
N ILE A 359 -4.62 -21.64 5.93
CA ILE A 359 -5.33 -22.91 5.67
C ILE A 359 -4.92 -23.48 4.30
N LEU A 360 -4.88 -22.61 3.28
CA LEU A 360 -4.51 -23.01 1.92
C LEU A 360 -3.00 -23.24 1.76
N LYS A 361 -2.17 -22.52 2.49
CA LYS A 361 -0.73 -22.75 2.56
C LYS A 361 -0.41 -24.14 3.11
N ASP A 362 -1.09 -24.54 4.19
CA ASP A 362 -0.95 -25.88 4.78
C ASP A 362 -1.43 -26.99 3.84
N PHE A 363 -2.51 -26.74 3.09
CA PHE A 363 -2.98 -27.67 2.06
C PHE A 363 -1.92 -27.93 0.98
N LEU A 364 -1.32 -26.87 0.44
CA LEU A 364 -0.28 -26.99 -0.58
C LEU A 364 0.96 -27.72 -0.01
N ARG A 365 1.36 -27.38 1.21
CA ARG A 365 2.49 -28.04 1.90
C ARG A 365 2.26 -29.54 2.09
N LYS A 366 1.06 -29.97 2.51
CA LYS A 366 0.73 -31.40 2.68
C LYS A 366 0.76 -32.14 1.35
N ARG A 367 0.18 -31.55 0.30
CA ARG A 367 0.22 -32.13 -1.05
C ARG A 367 1.64 -32.36 -1.53
N ASP A 368 2.55 -31.42 -1.28
CA ASP A 368 3.95 -31.55 -1.68
C ASP A 368 4.67 -32.71 -0.96
N LEU A 369 4.28 -33.02 0.28
CA LEU A 369 4.81 -34.17 1.01
C LEU A 369 4.25 -35.50 0.48
N GLU A 370 3.00 -35.51 0.02
CA GLU A 370 2.31 -36.71 -0.47
C GLU A 370 2.59 -37.04 -1.93
N ALA A 371 3.05 -36.07 -2.73
CA ALA A 371 3.49 -36.27 -4.12
C ALA A 371 5.03 -36.40 -4.18
N PRO A 372 5.62 -37.61 -4.04
CA PRO A 372 7.04 -37.79 -4.30
C PRO A 372 7.36 -37.46 -5.76
N LEU A 373 8.49 -36.80 -5.98
CA LEU A 373 9.04 -36.54 -7.31
C LEU A 373 9.02 -37.84 -8.12
N SER A 374 8.35 -37.85 -9.28
CA SER A 374 8.49 -38.95 -10.21
C SER A 374 9.95 -39.02 -10.64
N MET A 375 10.64 -40.10 -10.26
CA MET A 375 11.95 -40.43 -10.81
C MET A 375 11.80 -40.69 -12.31
N HIS A 376 12.02 -39.67 -13.11
CA HIS A 376 12.55 -39.83 -14.46
C HIS A 376 13.62 -38.76 -14.65
N SER A 377 14.82 -39.09 -14.18
CA SER A 377 16.13 -38.77 -14.74
C SER A 377 17.18 -38.94 -13.64
N LEU A 378 17.61 -40.18 -13.41
CA LEU A 378 18.90 -40.45 -12.77
C LEU A 378 19.95 -40.46 -13.86
N GLU A 379 20.80 -39.43 -13.90
CA GLU A 379 22.24 -39.59 -14.15
C GLU A 379 22.98 -38.30 -13.75
N ASN A 380 23.48 -38.32 -12.51
CA ASN A 380 24.79 -37.84 -12.02
C ASN A 380 24.68 -37.21 -10.63
N PRO A 381 25.20 -37.86 -9.57
CA PRO A 381 25.31 -37.26 -8.26
C PRO A 381 26.66 -36.55 -8.14
N GLU A 382 26.66 -35.23 -8.08
CA GLU A 382 27.54 -34.46 -7.19
C GLU A 382 27.31 -32.95 -7.36
N LYS A 383 27.15 -32.27 -6.21
CA LYS A 383 26.96 -30.82 -5.98
C LYS A 383 25.53 -30.27 -6.11
N SER A 384 24.75 -30.42 -5.03
CA SER A 384 23.81 -29.38 -4.58
C SER A 384 23.41 -29.65 -3.11
N LYS A 385 24.20 -29.14 -2.17
CA LYS A 385 23.66 -28.77 -0.86
C LYS A 385 23.33 -27.27 -0.94
N ASP A 386 22.20 -26.92 -0.37
CA ASP A 386 21.58 -25.60 -0.30
C ASP A 386 20.82 -25.13 -1.55
N GLN A 387 19.52 -25.47 -1.57
CA GLN A 387 18.43 -24.61 -2.05
C GLN A 387 17.08 -25.31 -1.79
N SER A 388 16.53 -25.12 -0.59
CA SER A 388 15.10 -25.31 -0.32
C SER A 388 14.53 -23.97 0.13
N GLY A 389 14.26 -23.09 -0.84
CA GLY A 389 13.68 -21.77 -0.60
C GLY A 389 12.17 -21.82 -0.76
N PHE A 390 11.43 -21.77 0.35
CA PHE A 390 10.02 -21.38 0.35
C PHE A 390 9.93 -19.86 0.25
N ARG A 391 9.18 -19.31 -0.72
CA ARG A 391 8.92 -17.87 -0.82
C ARG A 391 7.47 -17.57 -0.51
N GLU A 392 7.26 -16.91 0.61
CA GLU A 392 6.02 -16.23 0.95
C GLU A 392 6.12 -14.81 0.37
N GLN A 393 5.26 -14.46 -0.59
CA GLN A 393 5.06 -13.07 -1.00
C GLN A 393 3.93 -12.49 -0.12
N ALA A 394 4.28 -12.26 1.15
CA ALA A 394 3.58 -11.43 2.12
C ALA A 394 4.61 -10.96 3.16
N THR A 395 4.61 -9.67 3.44
CA THR A 395 5.58 -8.93 4.26
C THR A 395 5.61 -9.34 5.75
N ASN A 396 6.80 -9.22 6.33
CA ASN A 396 7.24 -9.49 7.71
C ASN A 396 6.19 -9.45 8.84
N ASP A 397 6.06 -10.58 9.55
CA ASP A 397 5.71 -10.65 10.97
C ASP A 397 6.76 -11.54 11.66
N ASN A 398 7.52 -10.97 12.60
CA ASN A 398 8.11 -11.66 13.76
C ASN A 398 8.90 -10.64 14.61
N LEU A 399 8.32 -10.22 15.73
CA LEU A 399 9.05 -9.80 16.92
C LEU A 399 8.42 -10.54 18.10
N ASP A 400 9.16 -11.48 18.68
CA ASP A 400 9.02 -11.77 20.11
C ASP A 400 10.36 -12.20 20.74
N ASP A 401 10.58 -11.58 21.89
CA ASP A 401 11.47 -11.82 23.02
C ASP A 401 12.97 -12.10 22.89
N GLY A 402 13.73 -11.22 23.56
CA GLY A 402 15.14 -11.41 23.90
C GLY A 402 15.74 -10.22 24.66
N GLU A 403 15.35 -10.03 25.92
CA GLU A 403 16.08 -9.19 26.88
C GLU A 403 17.57 -9.59 26.93
N LEU A 404 18.49 -8.63 26.79
CA LEU A 404 19.77 -8.70 27.49
C LEU A 404 20.41 -7.31 27.64
N PHE A 405 20.79 -7.05 28.90
CA PHE A 405 21.51 -5.89 29.41
C PHE A 405 22.81 -5.55 28.68
N GLY A 406 23.15 -4.26 28.60
CA GLY A 406 24.46 -3.77 28.18
C GLY A 406 24.62 -2.26 28.39
N ASP A 407 25.06 -1.88 29.59
CA ASP A 407 25.45 -0.54 30.03
C ASP A 407 26.80 -0.08 29.42
N CYS A 408 27.11 1.21 29.58
CA CYS A 408 28.30 2.00 29.19
C CYS A 408 28.17 2.66 27.79
N GLY A 409 28.36 3.96 27.59
CA GLY A 409 28.85 5.03 28.44
C GLY A 409 29.46 6.12 27.56
N GLU A 410 29.35 7.36 28.04
CA GLU A 410 30.16 8.54 27.71
C GLU A 410 29.78 9.45 26.52
N GLN A 411 29.39 10.66 26.96
CA GLN A 411 29.30 11.97 26.32
C GLN A 411 30.58 12.36 25.58
N LEU A 412 30.45 13.27 24.62
CA LEU A 412 31.26 14.51 24.57
C LEU A 412 30.52 15.58 23.76
N GLU A 413 30.30 16.72 24.43
CA GLU A 413 29.82 17.99 23.87
C GLU A 413 30.94 18.71 23.09
N GLY A 414 30.56 19.53 22.12
CA GLY A 414 31.46 20.49 21.46
C GLY A 414 30.71 21.47 20.57
N GLN A 415 30.64 22.72 21.02
CA GLN A 415 29.94 23.89 20.45
C GLN A 415 30.64 24.57 19.26
N ASP A 416 29.82 25.38 18.57
CA ASP A 416 30.07 26.68 17.94
C ASP A 416 30.74 26.82 16.55
N GLY A 417 30.10 27.65 15.71
CA GLY A 417 30.79 28.42 14.66
C GLY A 417 29.97 28.74 13.39
N CYS A 418 29.26 29.87 13.38
CA CYS A 418 28.68 30.49 12.18
C CYS A 418 29.76 31.03 11.21
N ALA A 419 29.55 30.88 9.89
CA ALA A 419 29.61 31.94 8.87
C ALA A 419 29.45 31.33 7.47
N GLY A 420 28.64 31.99 6.63
CA GLY A 420 28.41 31.58 5.25
C GLY A 420 29.57 31.92 4.32
N ASP A 421 29.61 31.22 3.19
CA ASP A 421 30.22 31.70 1.97
C ASP A 421 29.58 31.01 0.76
N ASP A 422 29.15 31.85 -0.19
CA ASP A 422 28.73 31.49 -1.55
C ASP A 422 29.87 30.77 -2.27
N VAL A 423 29.67 29.52 -2.66
CA VAL A 423 30.53 28.86 -3.66
C VAL A 423 29.68 28.28 -4.79
N ARG A 424 29.83 28.93 -5.94
CA ARG A 424 29.37 28.54 -7.26
C ARG A 424 29.52 27.04 -7.53
N SER A 425 28.35 26.46 -7.81
CA SER A 425 28.08 25.33 -8.69
C SER A 425 29.18 25.00 -9.72
N LYS A 426 29.85 23.85 -9.51
CA LYS A 426 30.31 22.92 -10.56
C LYS A 426 30.89 21.67 -9.90
N GLY A 427 30.30 20.52 -10.19
CA GLY A 427 30.89 19.20 -10.00
C GLY A 427 30.52 18.52 -8.67
N PHE A 428 29.43 17.76 -8.68
CA PHE A 428 29.22 16.74 -7.64
C PHE A 428 28.43 15.55 -8.18
N ILE A 429 28.96 14.87 -9.21
CA ILE A 429 28.63 13.46 -9.47
C ILE A 429 29.95 12.79 -9.84
N GLY A 430 30.51 12.04 -8.90
CA GLY A 430 31.86 11.49 -9.00
C GLY A 430 32.14 10.37 -8.01
N ILE A 431 31.88 9.15 -8.49
CA ILE A 431 32.61 7.90 -8.21
C ILE A 431 32.30 7.17 -6.89
N TYR A 432 31.34 6.24 -6.95
CA TYR A 432 31.50 4.87 -6.45
C TYR A 432 30.76 3.90 -7.37
N ARG A 433 31.44 3.37 -8.39
CA ARG A 433 30.93 2.25 -9.21
C ARG A 433 31.39 0.93 -8.60
N LYS A 434 30.46 0.13 -8.09
CA LYS A 434 30.70 -1.28 -7.78
C LYS A 434 29.89 -2.11 -8.77
N GLN A 435 30.58 -2.83 -9.66
CA GLN A 435 29.97 -3.81 -10.54
C GLN A 435 29.38 -4.94 -9.68
N LEU A 436 28.08 -5.16 -9.78
CA LEU A 436 27.44 -6.42 -9.46
C LEU A 436 26.81 -6.92 -10.76
N ASP A 437 27.38 -8.02 -11.23
CA ASP A 437 26.95 -8.80 -12.37
C ASP A 437 26.23 -9.99 -11.73
N ASP A 438 24.89 -10.05 -11.82
CA ASP A 438 24.11 -11.25 -11.56
C ASP A 438 22.76 -11.15 -12.29
N GLY A 439 22.38 -12.27 -12.91
CA GLY A 439 21.41 -12.36 -14.00
C GLY A 439 20.00 -11.87 -13.68
N PHE A 440 19.40 -11.21 -14.67
CA PHE A 440 17.99 -10.83 -14.71
C PHE A 440 17.09 -12.07 -14.71
N GLU A 441 16.29 -12.24 -13.66
CA GLU A 441 15.08 -13.04 -13.68
C GLU A 441 13.85 -12.11 -13.75
N ASP A 442 12.94 -12.44 -14.66
CA ASP A 442 11.70 -11.72 -15.01
C ASP A 442 10.67 -11.88 -13.88
N GLU A 443 10.78 -11.07 -12.82
CA GLU A 443 9.74 -10.96 -11.79
C GLU A 443 8.70 -9.91 -12.20
N ARG A 444 7.58 -10.37 -12.75
CA ARG A 444 6.32 -9.61 -12.66
C ARG A 444 5.85 -9.65 -11.21
N SER A 445 6.41 -8.79 -10.37
CA SER A 445 5.86 -8.48 -9.06
C SER A 445 4.56 -7.70 -9.28
N PHE A 446 3.43 -8.27 -8.85
CA PHE A 446 2.23 -7.45 -8.65
C PHE A 446 2.55 -6.42 -7.57
N PRO A 447 2.09 -5.17 -7.69
CA PRO A 447 2.30 -4.18 -6.64
C PRO A 447 1.72 -4.73 -5.34
N PRO A 448 2.44 -4.62 -4.20
CA PRO A 448 1.91 -5.10 -2.94
C PRO A 448 0.57 -4.43 -2.66
N THR A 449 -0.32 -5.19 -2.02
CA THR A 449 -1.61 -4.66 -1.56
C THR A 449 -1.33 -3.39 -0.76
N PRO A 450 -2.01 -2.26 -1.05
CA PRO A 450 -1.78 -1.03 -0.31
C PRO A 450 -1.90 -1.30 1.20
N MET A 451 -0.97 -0.75 1.98
CA MET A 451 -0.91 -0.90 3.44
C MET A 451 -2.18 -0.44 4.16
N ASN A 452 -3.07 0.26 3.46
CA ASN A 452 -4.42 0.59 3.89
C ASN A 452 -5.45 -0.56 3.74
N SER A 453 -5.05 -1.78 3.36
CA SER A 453 -5.87 -3.00 3.46
C SER A 453 -5.88 -3.51 4.90
N LEU A 454 -6.79 -2.93 5.69
CA LEU A 454 -7.13 -3.36 7.05
C LEU A 454 -5.90 -3.57 7.94
N VAL A 455 -5.34 -2.45 8.42
CA VAL A 455 -4.53 -2.43 9.65
C VAL A 455 -5.30 -3.16 10.74
N GLU A 456 -4.64 -4.01 11.53
CA GLU A 456 -5.25 -4.58 12.74
C GLU A 456 -5.86 -3.46 13.59
N GLY A 457 -7.14 -3.56 13.90
CA GLY A 457 -7.87 -2.51 14.61
C GLY A 457 -8.59 -1.50 13.69
N CYS A 458 -8.71 -1.79 12.39
CA CYS A 458 -9.70 -1.10 11.56
C CYS A 458 -11.08 -1.27 12.22
N PRO A 459 -11.89 -0.21 12.40
CA PRO A 459 -13.24 -0.34 12.94
C PRO A 459 -14.07 -1.39 12.17
N LEU A 460 -13.77 -1.61 10.88
CA LEU A 460 -14.41 -2.62 10.04
C LEU A 460 -14.09 -4.08 10.46
N ASP A 461 -13.05 -4.35 11.24
CA ASP A 461 -12.82 -5.67 11.85
C ASP A 461 -13.88 -6.02 12.91
N ARG A 462 -14.62 -5.03 13.41
CA ARG A 462 -15.75 -5.18 14.34
C ARG A 462 -17.08 -4.61 13.81
N GLY A 463 -17.13 -4.25 12.53
CA GLY A 463 -18.22 -3.44 11.95
C GLY A 463 -18.10 -1.94 12.27
N LEU A 464 -18.64 -1.06 11.42
CA LEU A 464 -18.65 0.38 11.67
C LEU A 464 -19.17 0.67 13.09
N PRO A 465 -18.60 1.67 13.81
CA PRO A 465 -19.11 2.07 15.10
C PRO A 465 -20.61 2.36 15.00
N ILE A 466 -21.40 1.67 15.81
CA ILE A 466 -22.84 1.87 15.91
C ILE A 466 -23.06 3.26 16.53
N PHE A 467 -23.27 4.26 15.69
CA PHE A 467 -23.73 5.57 16.13
C PHE A 467 -25.26 5.56 16.24
N THR A 468 -25.81 4.83 17.20
CA THR A 468 -27.19 5.04 17.65
C THR A 468 -27.21 6.10 18.75
N ALA A 469 -28.29 6.89 18.81
CA ALA A 469 -28.48 7.86 19.88
C ALA A 469 -28.45 7.19 21.27
N GLU A 470 -28.88 5.92 21.35
CA GLU A 470 -28.76 5.12 22.57
C GLU A 470 -27.31 4.81 22.96
N ALA A 471 -26.41 4.47 22.02
CA ALA A 471 -25.00 4.17 22.31
C ALA A 471 -24.19 5.40 22.78
N ILE A 472 -24.60 6.59 22.33
CA ILE A 472 -24.04 7.86 22.81
C ILE A 472 -24.52 8.14 24.25
N LEU A 473 -25.81 7.92 24.54
CA LEU A 473 -26.38 8.10 25.87
C LEU A 473 -25.81 7.11 26.89
N GLU A 474 -25.59 5.85 26.49
CA GLU A 474 -25.03 4.82 27.36
C GLU A 474 -23.56 5.13 27.77
N ARG A 475 -22.77 5.68 26.83
CA ARG A 475 -21.41 6.19 27.14
C ARG A 475 -21.43 7.43 28.02
N PHE A 476 -22.40 8.33 27.88
CA PHE A 476 -22.54 9.48 28.79
C PHE A 476 -22.95 9.05 30.20
N SER A 477 -23.78 8.01 30.37
CA SER A 477 -24.11 7.47 31.69
C SER A 477 -22.93 6.77 32.37
N HIS A 478 -21.97 6.24 31.62
CA HIS A 478 -20.74 5.68 32.18
C HIS A 478 -19.71 6.75 32.59
N ILE A 479 -19.72 7.93 31.93
CA ILE A 479 -18.86 9.05 32.33
C ILE A 479 -19.38 9.69 33.63
N THR A 480 -20.70 9.82 33.81
CA THR A 480 -21.27 10.40 35.04
C THR A 480 -21.22 9.45 36.24
N ALA A 481 -21.05 8.14 36.04
CA ALA A 481 -20.91 7.17 37.13
C ALA A 481 -19.50 7.14 37.74
N VAL A 482 -18.45 7.44 36.94
CA VAL A 482 -17.05 7.42 37.42
C VAL A 482 -16.70 8.68 38.22
N ASP A 483 -17.42 9.79 38.02
CA ASP A 483 -17.27 11.02 38.82
C ASP A 483 -17.98 10.97 40.18
N VAL A 484 -18.84 9.97 40.44
CA VAL A 484 -19.52 9.81 41.75
C VAL A 484 -18.73 8.91 42.70
N GLU A 485 -17.95 7.96 42.17
CA GLU A 485 -17.11 7.08 43.00
C GLU A 485 -15.79 7.74 43.46
N SER A 486 -15.36 8.83 42.83
CA SER A 486 -14.17 9.61 43.21
C SER A 486 -14.44 10.74 44.22
N GLN A 487 -15.70 10.94 44.66
CA GLN A 487 -16.08 11.96 45.67
C GLN A 487 -16.68 11.40 46.98
N SER A 488 -16.50 10.12 47.31
CA SER A 488 -16.98 9.56 48.60
C SER A 488 -15.89 9.22 49.62
N GLY A 489 -14.63 9.55 49.35
CA GLY A 489 -13.49 9.33 50.27
C GLY A 489 -13.18 10.53 51.16
N GLY A 490 -14.07 10.90 52.08
CA GLY A 490 -13.73 11.93 53.07
C GLY A 490 -14.89 12.36 53.95
N GLU A 491 -15.16 11.62 55.03
CA GLU A 491 -15.52 12.12 56.36
C GLU A 491 -16.07 10.97 57.22
N LYS A 492 -15.34 10.57 58.27
CA LYS A 492 -15.84 10.52 59.65
C LYS A 492 -14.83 9.93 60.64
N LYS A 493 -14.50 10.79 61.61
CA LYS A 493 -13.94 10.58 62.96
C LYS A 493 -12.47 10.21 63.11
#